data_AF-A0A4D4KYQ9-F1
#
_entry.id   AF-A0A4D4KYQ9-F1
#
_cell.length_a   1.000
_cell.length_b   1.000
_cell.length_c   1.000
_cell.angle_alpha   90.00
_cell.angle_beta   90.00
_cell.angle_gamma   90.00
#
_symmetry.space_group_name_H-M   'P 1'
#
loop_
_entity.id
_entity.type
_entity.pdbx_description
1 polymer ?
#
loop_
_entity_poly.entity_id
_entity_poly.type
_entity_poly.pdbx_seq_one_letter_code
_entity_poly.pdbx_strand_id
1 'polypeptide(L)'
;MPSPPIEPPAPELLITPYVMEVRTGVRRATEQMRAALIGREHALLSRLRAESVRVVTQYDVREDPRPAALARYGHWMGQWRTSVDRCRSQAQAVVDQANQRLACYWDAVRETHPQLSRLPRRPPGDWLPGRVELDRSWYQPDVWLLADDDSARTATSRALHILERQNTDRVDGRTAR
;
A
#
# COMPACT_ATOMS: atom_id res chain seq x y z
N MET A 1 44.08 28.72 -9.40
CA MET A 1 43.48 27.37 -9.52
C MET A 1 41.97 27.53 -9.55
N PRO A 2 41.26 27.02 -10.57
CA PRO A 2 39.81 26.95 -10.53
C PRO A 2 39.40 25.89 -9.49
N SER A 3 38.46 26.22 -8.61
CA SER A 3 37.91 25.28 -7.63
C SER A 3 37.30 24.06 -8.34
N PRO A 4 37.45 22.84 -7.79
CA PRO A 4 36.83 21.66 -8.39
C PRO A 4 35.30 21.83 -8.44
N PRO A 5 34.64 21.32 -9.49
CA PRO A 5 33.19 21.32 -9.55
C PRO A 5 32.66 20.53 -8.36
N ILE A 6 31.92 21.20 -7.47
CA ILE A 6 31.18 20.55 -6.40
C ILE A 6 30.09 19.73 -7.09
N GLU A 7 30.27 18.42 -7.12
CA GLU A 7 29.20 17.54 -7.58
C GLU A 7 27.96 17.76 -6.70
N PRO A 8 26.78 17.97 -7.31
CA PRO A 8 25.54 18.10 -6.57
C PRO A 8 25.35 16.81 -5.73
N PRO A 9 25.06 16.91 -4.42
CA PRO A 9 24.74 15.71 -3.64
C PRO A 9 23.54 15.01 -4.30
N ALA A 10 23.57 13.67 -4.27
CA ALA A 10 22.45 12.87 -4.75
C ALA A 10 21.13 13.36 -4.12
N PRO A 11 20.00 13.38 -4.84
CA PRO A 11 18.72 13.91 -4.34
C PRO A 11 18.27 13.27 -3.01
N GLU A 12 18.68 12.03 -2.78
CA GLU A 12 18.44 11.24 -1.57
C GLU A 12 19.21 11.76 -0.33
N LEU A 13 20.27 12.55 -0.54
CA LEU A 13 21.11 13.14 0.51
C LEU A 13 20.65 14.54 0.93
N LEU A 14 19.72 15.17 0.20
CA LEU A 14 19.16 16.49 0.51
C LEU A 14 17.97 16.37 1.46
N ILE A 15 18.21 15.76 2.62
CA ILE A 15 17.22 15.57 3.67
C ILE A 15 17.37 16.68 4.70
N THR A 16 16.63 17.76 4.52
CA THR A 16 16.59 18.86 5.50
C THR A 16 15.66 18.51 6.67
N PRO A 17 15.77 19.19 7.83
CA PRO A 17 14.85 19.00 8.94
C PRO A 17 13.37 19.13 8.53
N TYR A 18 13.06 20.09 7.65
CA TYR A 18 11.72 20.26 7.10
C TYR A 18 11.26 19.04 6.28
N VAL A 19 12.14 18.52 5.41
CA VAL A 19 11.84 17.30 4.63
C VAL A 19 11.57 16.12 5.56
N MET A 20 12.36 15.95 6.62
CA MET A 20 12.15 14.88 7.62
C MET A 20 10.82 15.02 8.36
N GLU A 21 10.45 16.25 8.72
CA GLU A 21 9.17 16.53 9.37
C GLU A 21 8.00 16.13 8.46
N VAL A 22 8.02 16.55 7.19
CA VAL A 22 6.99 16.19 6.21
C VAL A 22 6.90 14.67 6.05
N ARG A 23 8.03 13.98 5.87
CA ARG A 23 8.06 12.51 5.74
C ARG A 23 7.49 11.79 6.96
N THR A 24 7.90 12.22 8.15
CA THR A 24 7.43 11.62 9.41
C THR A 24 5.95 11.89 9.63
N GLY A 25 5.47 13.09 9.28
CA GLY A 25 4.06 13.45 9.32
C GLY A 25 3.20 12.58 8.42
N VAL A 26 3.60 12.38 7.16
CA VAL A 26 2.87 11.50 6.23
C VAL A 26 2.88 10.05 6.70
N ARG A 27 4.03 9.54 7.16
CA ARG A 27 4.11 8.18 7.69
C ARG A 27 3.13 7.98 8.85
N ARG A 28 3.14 8.87 9.84
CA ARG A 28 2.21 8.82 10.97
C ARG A 28 0.74 8.93 10.53
N ALA A 29 0.44 9.84 9.62
CA ALA A 29 -0.93 10.04 9.14
C ALA A 29 -1.46 8.78 8.42
N THR A 30 -0.67 8.20 7.53
CA THR A 30 -1.06 6.97 6.81
C THR A 30 -1.18 5.78 7.78
N GLU A 31 -0.25 5.60 8.72
CA GLU A 31 -0.36 4.57 9.77
C GLU A 31 -1.65 4.71 10.61
N GLN A 32 -2.01 5.95 10.99
CA GLN A 32 -3.26 6.22 11.71
C GLN A 32 -4.49 5.90 10.86
N MET A 33 -4.47 6.20 9.56
CA MET A 33 -5.55 5.84 8.64
C MET A 33 -5.71 4.32 8.54
N ARG A 34 -4.59 3.58 8.45
CA ARG A 34 -4.61 2.11 8.46
C ARG A 34 -5.21 1.58 9.76
N ALA A 35 -4.75 2.07 10.91
CA ALA A 35 -5.25 1.65 12.21
C ALA A 35 -6.75 1.96 12.36
N ALA A 36 -7.19 3.14 11.94
CA ALA A 36 -8.60 3.54 11.96
C ALA A 36 -9.47 2.65 11.05
N LEU A 37 -8.97 2.29 9.86
CA LEU A 37 -9.65 1.37 8.97
C LEU A 37 -9.79 -0.03 9.58
N ILE A 38 -8.71 -0.58 10.14
CA ILE A 38 -8.73 -1.89 10.81
C ILE A 38 -9.72 -1.88 11.99
N GLY A 39 -9.71 -0.82 12.80
CA GLY A 39 -10.66 -0.65 13.90
C GLY A 39 -12.11 -0.58 13.42
N ARG A 40 -12.38 0.22 12.39
CA ARG A 40 -13.73 0.37 11.80
C ARG A 40 -14.24 -0.93 11.17
N GLU A 41 -13.38 -1.69 10.50
CA GLU A 41 -13.74 -2.92 9.79
C GLU A 41 -13.56 -4.19 10.65
N HIS A 42 -13.31 -4.05 11.95
CA HIS A 42 -13.03 -5.19 12.85
C HIS A 42 -14.11 -6.29 12.81
N ALA A 43 -15.39 -5.92 12.68
CA ALA A 43 -16.49 -6.87 12.53
C ALA A 43 -16.43 -7.65 11.21
N LEU A 44 -16.06 -7.00 10.10
CA LEU A 44 -15.85 -7.64 8.80
C LEU A 44 -14.65 -8.59 8.87
N LEU A 45 -13.55 -8.15 9.47
CA LEU A 45 -12.35 -8.97 9.67
C LEU A 45 -12.65 -10.24 10.49
N SER A 46 -13.45 -10.11 11.56
CA SER A 46 -13.89 -11.26 12.36
C SER A 46 -14.73 -12.26 11.55
N ARG A 47 -15.65 -11.76 10.71
CA ARG A 47 -16.45 -12.60 9.81
C ARG A 47 -15.59 -13.31 8.77
N LEU A 48 -14.64 -12.59 8.16
CA LEU A 48 -13.67 -13.15 7.22
C LEU A 48 -12.87 -14.29 7.85
N ARG A 49 -12.33 -14.09 9.05
CA ARG A 49 -11.57 -15.12 9.78
C ARG A 49 -12.43 -16.35 10.08
N ALA A 50 -13.67 -16.17 10.52
CA ALA A 50 -14.59 -17.28 10.80
C ALA A 50 -14.96 -18.08 9.53
N GLU A 51 -15.29 -17.40 8.43
CA GLU A 51 -15.63 -18.10 7.18
C GLU A 51 -14.39 -18.72 6.52
N SER A 52 -13.20 -18.17 6.74
CA SER A 52 -11.95 -18.80 6.31
C SER A 52 -11.79 -20.20 6.91
N VAL A 53 -11.98 -20.34 8.23
CA VAL A 53 -11.97 -21.65 8.92
C VAL A 53 -13.02 -22.58 8.32
N ARG A 54 -14.22 -22.06 8.04
CA ARG A 54 -15.30 -22.85 7.44
C ARG A 54 -14.94 -23.34 6.03
N VAL A 55 -14.40 -22.47 5.18
CA VAL A 55 -13.99 -22.82 3.81
C VAL A 55 -12.92 -23.91 3.86
N VAL A 56 -11.85 -23.71 4.64
CA VAL A 56 -10.77 -24.70 4.78
C VAL A 56 -11.30 -26.04 5.28
N THR A 57 -12.19 -26.02 6.28
CA THR A 57 -12.80 -27.26 6.80
C THR A 57 -13.60 -27.99 5.72
N GLN A 58 -14.37 -27.30 4.87
CA GLN A 58 -15.17 -27.95 3.83
C GLN A 58 -14.30 -28.48 2.68
N TYR A 59 -13.33 -27.70 2.24
CA TYR A 59 -12.55 -28.02 1.03
C TYR A 59 -11.36 -28.94 1.30
N ASP A 60 -10.61 -28.71 2.39
CA ASP A 60 -9.39 -29.47 2.66
C ASP A 60 -9.61 -30.61 3.67
N VAL A 61 -10.52 -30.47 4.64
CA VAL A 61 -10.70 -31.48 5.70
C VAL A 61 -11.80 -32.47 5.37
N ARG A 62 -12.96 -31.98 4.92
CA ARG A 62 -14.13 -32.82 4.62
C ARG A 62 -14.19 -33.28 3.17
N GLU A 63 -13.42 -32.66 2.29
CA GLU A 63 -13.46 -32.88 0.84
C GLU A 63 -14.90 -32.81 0.28
N ASP A 64 -15.74 -31.95 0.89
CA ASP A 64 -17.14 -31.68 0.52
C ASP A 64 -17.24 -30.20 0.10
N PRO A 65 -16.90 -29.86 -1.16
CA PRO A 65 -16.87 -28.48 -1.62
C PRO A 65 -18.23 -27.83 -1.42
N ARG A 66 -18.24 -26.69 -0.72
CA ARG A 66 -19.44 -25.85 -0.55
C ARG A 66 -19.30 -24.54 -1.30
N PRO A 67 -19.79 -24.45 -2.56
CA PRO A 67 -19.69 -23.23 -3.36
C PRO A 67 -20.29 -22.01 -2.68
N ALA A 68 -21.37 -22.19 -1.91
CA ALA A 68 -22.02 -21.08 -1.19
C ALA A 68 -21.15 -20.48 -0.08
N ALA A 69 -20.33 -21.29 0.61
CA ALA A 69 -19.40 -20.78 1.63
C ALA A 69 -18.25 -20.01 0.99
N LEU A 70 -17.70 -20.55 -0.10
CA LEU A 70 -16.65 -19.87 -0.85
C LEU A 70 -17.14 -18.56 -1.49
N ALA A 71 -18.39 -18.53 -2.00
CA ALA A 71 -19.00 -17.33 -2.54
C ALA A 71 -19.20 -16.23 -1.47
N ARG A 72 -19.64 -16.59 -0.26
CA ARG A 72 -19.74 -15.64 0.86
C ARG A 72 -18.38 -15.11 1.28
N TYR A 73 -17.38 -15.99 1.39
CA TYR A 73 -16.01 -15.58 1.69
C TYR A 73 -15.49 -14.60 0.63
N GLY A 74 -15.65 -14.92 -0.66
CA GLY A 74 -15.29 -14.04 -1.76
C GLY A 74 -16.03 -12.69 -1.73
N HIS A 75 -17.30 -12.69 -1.34
CA HIS A 75 -18.06 -11.44 -1.17
C HIS A 75 -17.48 -10.55 -0.07
N TRP A 76 -17.14 -11.12 1.10
CA TRP A 76 -16.51 -10.35 2.17
C TRP A 76 -15.08 -9.91 1.84
N MET A 77 -14.32 -10.71 1.09
CA MET A 77 -13.02 -10.29 0.57
C MET A 77 -13.14 -9.10 -0.39
N GLY A 78 -14.15 -9.10 -1.26
CA GLY A 78 -14.46 -7.97 -2.13
C GLY A 78 -14.82 -6.70 -1.33
N GLN A 79 -15.64 -6.84 -0.27
CA GLN A 79 -15.95 -5.72 0.63
C GLN A 79 -14.69 -5.16 1.30
N TRP A 80 -13.82 -6.04 1.83
CA TRP A 80 -12.56 -5.64 2.45
C TRP A 80 -11.67 -4.86 1.49
N ARG A 81 -11.42 -5.40 0.29
CA ARG A 81 -10.60 -4.76 -0.75
C ARG A 81 -11.16 -3.40 -1.16
N THR A 82 -12.48 -3.28 -1.30
CA THR A 82 -13.15 -2.00 -1.59
C THR A 82 -12.94 -0.96 -0.47
N SER A 83 -13.05 -1.38 0.80
CA SER A 83 -12.78 -0.51 1.94
C SER A 83 -11.32 -0.06 1.99
N VAL A 84 -10.37 -0.96 1.71
CA VAL A 84 -8.94 -0.62 1.62
C VAL A 84 -8.68 0.34 0.45
N ASP A 85 -9.24 0.10 -0.73
CA ASP A 85 -9.04 0.97 -1.91
C ASP A 85 -9.52 2.41 -1.68
N ARG A 86 -10.66 2.56 -1.00
CA ARG A 86 -11.13 3.89 -0.59
C ARG A 86 -10.14 4.57 0.36
N CYS A 87 -9.64 3.84 1.36
CA CYS A 87 -8.68 4.37 2.32
C CYS A 87 -7.32 4.66 1.68
N ARG A 88 -6.85 3.80 0.77
CA ARG A 88 -5.65 3.98 -0.05
C ARG A 88 -5.73 5.25 -0.88
N SER A 89 -6.87 5.52 -1.51
CA SER A 89 -7.06 6.75 -2.29
C SER A 89 -6.93 8.00 -1.42
N GLN A 90 -7.45 7.96 -0.18
CA GLN A 90 -7.27 9.05 0.78
C GLN A 90 -5.82 9.16 1.24
N ALA A 91 -5.14 8.03 1.49
CA ALA A 91 -3.73 8.02 1.90
C ALA A 91 -2.82 8.56 0.77
N GLN A 92 -3.13 8.23 -0.48
CA GLN A 92 -2.46 8.77 -1.65
C GLN A 92 -2.63 10.29 -1.74
N ALA A 93 -3.82 10.82 -1.48
CA ALA A 93 -4.03 12.27 -1.45
C ALA A 93 -3.16 12.99 -0.40
N VAL A 94 -2.92 12.35 0.76
CA VAL A 94 -2.00 12.88 1.79
C VAL A 94 -0.56 12.90 1.28
N VAL A 95 -0.13 11.84 0.59
CA VAL A 95 1.19 11.75 -0.04
C VAL A 95 1.35 12.82 -1.13
N ASP A 96 0.35 12.99 -1.98
CA ASP A 96 0.36 13.97 -3.07
C ASP A 96 0.43 15.41 -2.52
N GLN A 97 -0.36 15.71 -1.48
CA GLN A 97 -0.30 17.01 -0.80
C GLN A 97 1.08 17.27 -0.20
N ALA A 98 1.72 16.27 0.41
CA ALA A 98 3.06 16.40 0.95
C ALA A 98 4.10 16.64 -0.15
N ASN A 99 3.99 15.92 -1.27
CA ASN A 99 4.88 16.10 -2.41
C ASN A 99 4.72 17.50 -3.03
N GLN A 100 3.50 18.04 -3.08
CA GLN A 100 3.26 19.43 -3.47
C GLN A 100 3.95 20.44 -2.53
N ARG A 101 3.87 20.21 -1.21
CA ARG A 101 4.54 21.08 -0.21
C ARG A 101 6.06 21.04 -0.35
N LEU A 102 6.63 19.84 -0.58
CA LEU A 102 8.06 19.67 -0.83
C LEU A 102 8.48 20.39 -2.12
N ALA A 103 7.66 20.34 -3.18
CA ALA A 103 7.94 21.06 -4.42
C ALA A 103 8.03 22.56 -4.18
N CYS A 104 7.02 23.15 -3.51
CA CYS A 104 7.02 24.57 -3.15
C CYS A 104 8.20 24.95 -2.24
N TYR A 105 8.57 24.10 -1.28
CA TYR A 105 9.74 24.32 -0.43
C TYR A 105 11.03 24.40 -1.25
N TRP A 106 11.23 23.46 -2.18
CA TRP A 106 12.42 23.45 -3.03
C TRP A 106 12.43 24.59 -4.06
N ASP A 107 11.28 25.03 -4.54
CA ASP A 107 11.15 26.27 -5.33
C ASP A 107 11.68 27.47 -4.53
N ALA A 108 11.18 27.67 -3.30
CA ALA A 108 11.60 28.79 -2.44
C ALA A 108 13.08 28.74 -2.04
N VAL A 109 13.62 27.54 -1.77
CA VAL A 109 15.05 27.34 -1.48
C VAL A 109 15.91 27.75 -2.68
N ARG A 110 15.48 27.41 -3.89
CA ARG A 110 16.20 27.80 -5.12
C ARG A 110 16.16 29.30 -5.37
N GLU A 111 15.04 29.95 -5.10
CA GLU A 111 14.90 31.41 -5.22
C GLU A 111 15.81 32.14 -4.22
N THR A 112 15.86 31.65 -2.97
CA THR A 112 16.61 32.29 -1.87
C THR A 112 18.11 32.01 -1.94
N HIS A 113 18.52 30.90 -2.53
CA HIS A 113 19.92 30.49 -2.63
C HIS A 113 20.32 30.25 -4.10
N PRO A 114 20.62 31.32 -4.88
CA PRO A 114 20.98 31.22 -6.29
C PRO A 114 22.21 30.33 -6.58
N GLN A 115 23.06 30.14 -5.57
CA GLN A 115 24.19 29.20 -5.61
C GLN A 115 23.77 27.74 -5.75
N LEU A 116 22.58 27.38 -5.24
CA LEU A 116 21.97 26.05 -5.43
C LEU A 116 21.30 25.92 -6.81
N SER A 117 21.09 27.02 -7.54
CA SER A 117 20.61 26.97 -8.93
C SER A 117 21.66 26.43 -9.91
N ARG A 118 22.91 26.22 -9.45
CA ARG A 118 23.98 25.51 -10.18
C ARG A 118 23.87 23.99 -10.05
N LEU A 119 23.07 23.48 -9.12
CA LEU A 119 22.61 22.08 -9.17
C LEU A 119 21.84 21.93 -10.50
N PRO A 120 22.05 20.84 -11.26
CA PRO A 120 21.60 20.73 -12.65
C PRO A 120 20.17 21.20 -12.86
N ARG A 121 20.00 22.16 -13.77
CA ARG A 121 18.82 23.03 -14.00
C ARG A 121 17.51 22.31 -14.38
N ARG A 122 17.52 20.99 -14.47
CA ARG A 122 16.37 20.13 -14.66
C ARG A 122 16.87 18.71 -14.47
N PRO A 123 16.63 18.09 -13.32
CA PRO A 123 16.60 16.65 -13.29
C PRO A 123 15.26 16.27 -13.94
N PRO A 124 15.12 15.05 -14.52
CA PRO A 124 13.90 14.63 -15.20
C PRO A 124 12.68 14.91 -14.31
N GLY A 125 11.47 15.05 -14.88
CA GLY A 125 10.24 15.57 -14.23
C GLY A 125 9.84 15.00 -12.85
N ASP A 126 10.62 14.08 -12.32
CA ASP A 126 10.57 13.42 -11.02
C ASP A 126 11.50 14.02 -9.93
N TRP A 127 12.20 15.13 -10.17
CA TRP A 127 13.10 15.70 -9.15
C TRP A 127 12.36 16.35 -7.98
N LEU A 128 12.19 15.56 -6.93
CA LEU A 128 11.65 16.01 -5.67
C LEU A 128 12.46 15.39 -4.53
N PRO A 129 13.52 16.07 -4.07
CA PRO A 129 14.30 15.57 -2.94
C PRO A 129 13.40 15.34 -1.72
N GLY A 130 13.48 14.14 -1.17
CA GLY A 130 12.60 13.71 -0.08
C GLY A 130 11.19 13.32 -0.49
N ARG A 131 10.95 13.02 -1.78
CA ARG A 131 9.69 12.47 -2.32
C ARG A 131 9.14 11.43 -1.36
N VAL A 132 7.86 11.58 -1.05
CA VAL A 132 7.12 10.64 -0.24
C VAL A 132 6.38 9.69 -1.16
N GLU A 133 6.42 8.41 -0.81
CA GLU A 133 5.66 7.37 -1.47
C GLU A 133 4.80 6.64 -0.43
N LEU A 134 3.67 6.14 -0.89
CA LEU A 134 2.82 5.31 -0.07
C LEU A 134 3.49 3.93 0.11
N ASP A 135 3.50 3.44 1.35
CA ASP A 135 4.05 2.11 1.65
C ASP A 135 3.42 1.01 0.77
N ARG A 136 4.24 0.05 0.32
CA ARG A 136 3.83 -0.95 -0.68
C ARG A 136 2.64 -1.80 -0.21
N SER A 137 2.51 -2.03 1.09
CA SER A 137 1.40 -2.84 1.63
C SER A 137 0.02 -2.21 1.38
N TRP A 138 -0.07 -0.90 1.11
CA TRP A 138 -1.33 -0.26 0.70
C TRP A 138 -1.89 -0.78 -0.62
N TYR A 139 -1.04 -1.32 -1.49
CA TYR A 139 -1.43 -1.94 -2.75
C TYR A 139 -1.69 -3.46 -2.60
N GLN A 140 -1.53 -3.99 -1.39
CA GLN A 140 -1.65 -5.40 -1.08
C GLN A 140 -2.62 -5.56 0.10
N PRO A 141 -3.92 -5.31 -0.12
CA PRO A 141 -4.93 -5.29 0.96
C PRO A 141 -4.98 -6.61 1.74
N ASP A 142 -4.66 -7.72 1.08
CA ASP A 142 -4.71 -9.04 1.69
C ASP A 142 -3.56 -9.25 2.69
N VAL A 143 -2.41 -8.59 2.52
CA VAL A 143 -1.25 -8.71 3.45
C VAL A 143 -1.61 -8.21 4.85
N TRP A 144 -2.52 -7.26 4.98
CA TRP A 144 -2.98 -6.77 6.27
C TRP A 144 -3.84 -7.78 7.04
N LEU A 145 -4.41 -8.77 6.33
CA LEU A 145 -5.11 -9.90 6.94
C LEU A 145 -4.13 -10.98 7.43
N LEU A 146 -2.90 -10.94 6.91
CA LEU A 146 -1.83 -11.93 7.09
C LEU A 146 -0.71 -11.41 8.02
N ALA A 147 -0.85 -10.24 8.62
CA ALA A 147 0.24 -9.60 9.37
C ALA A 147 0.53 -10.21 10.76
N ASP A 148 -0.30 -11.14 11.25
CA ASP A 148 -0.04 -11.96 12.45
C ASP A 148 0.69 -13.28 12.10
N ASP A 149 1.20 -13.44 10.87
CA ASP A 149 1.43 -14.75 10.26
C ASP A 149 2.91 -15.02 9.94
N ASP A 150 3.60 -15.68 10.88
CA ASP A 150 4.94 -16.24 10.67
C ASP A 150 4.89 -17.62 9.94
N SER A 151 3.73 -18.01 9.40
CA SER A 151 3.63 -19.28 8.66
C SER A 151 2.50 -19.28 7.63
N ALA A 152 2.74 -19.87 6.46
CA ALA A 152 1.75 -20.10 5.40
C ALA A 152 0.62 -21.11 5.79
N ARG A 153 0.09 -21.04 7.01
CA ARG A 153 -0.81 -22.05 7.61
C ARG A 153 -2.06 -21.50 8.28
N THR A 154 -2.35 -20.20 8.21
CA THR A 154 -3.65 -19.70 8.70
C THR A 154 -4.79 -20.12 7.79
N ALA A 155 -5.97 -20.28 8.39
CA ALA A 155 -7.18 -20.53 7.61
C ALA A 155 -7.44 -19.43 6.58
N THR A 156 -7.05 -18.18 6.87
CA THR A 156 -7.23 -17.02 5.97
C THR A 156 -6.39 -17.13 4.71
N SER A 157 -5.08 -17.38 4.84
CA SER A 157 -4.20 -17.56 3.68
C SER A 157 -4.63 -18.76 2.82
N ARG A 158 -5.03 -19.87 3.47
CA ARG A 158 -5.50 -21.06 2.77
C ARG A 158 -6.85 -20.87 2.08
N ALA A 159 -7.82 -20.22 2.72
CA ALA A 159 -9.10 -19.90 2.12
C ALA A 159 -8.96 -18.95 0.92
N LEU A 160 -8.03 -17.99 0.99
CA LEU A 160 -7.70 -17.11 -0.13
C LEU A 160 -7.15 -17.91 -1.33
N HIS A 161 -6.22 -18.83 -1.07
CA HIS A 161 -5.69 -19.71 -2.11
C HIS A 161 -6.77 -20.58 -2.78
N ILE A 162 -7.70 -21.14 -1.99
CA ILE A 162 -8.85 -21.90 -2.52
C ILE A 162 -9.73 -21.00 -3.40
N LEU A 163 -10.00 -19.77 -2.98
CA LEU A 163 -10.79 -18.80 -3.75
C LEU A 163 -10.12 -18.43 -5.07
N GLU A 164 -8.81 -18.17 -5.06
CA GLU A 164 -8.03 -17.81 -6.24
C GLU A 164 -8.00 -18.95 -7.26
N ARG A 165 -7.70 -20.17 -6.81
CA ARG A 165 -7.69 -21.36 -7.67
C ARG A 165 -9.04 -21.56 -8.36
N GLN A 166 -10.15 -21.45 -7.61
CA GLN A 166 -11.49 -21.61 -8.16
C GLN A 166 -11.87 -20.52 -9.17
N ASN A 167 -11.36 -19.30 -9.00
CA ASN A 167 -11.55 -18.23 -9.97
C ASN A 167 -10.77 -18.51 -11.27
N THR A 168 -9.54 -19.00 -11.19
CA THR A 168 -8.74 -19.38 -12.35
C THR A 168 -9.39 -20.52 -13.13
N ASP A 169 -9.77 -21.61 -12.44
CA ASP A 169 -10.44 -22.77 -13.05
C ASP A 169 -11.73 -22.36 -13.79
N ARG A 170 -12.47 -21.38 -13.26
CA ARG A 170 -13.69 -20.84 -13.89
C ARG A 170 -13.42 -19.99 -15.12
N VAL A 171 -12.32 -19.24 -15.14
CA VAL A 171 -11.92 -18.41 -16.30
C VAL A 171 -11.47 -19.32 -17.44
N ASP A 172 -10.65 -20.33 -17.15
CA ASP A 172 -10.14 -21.28 -18.14
C ASP A 172 -11.25 -22.19 -18.70
N GLY A 173 -12.21 -22.61 -17.86
CA GLY A 173 -13.38 -23.36 -18.30
C GLY A 173 -14.37 -22.56 -19.16
N ARG A 174 -14.31 -21.22 -19.12
CA ARG A 174 -15.09 -20.33 -20.01
C ARG A 174 -14.40 -20.05 -21.34
N THR A 175 -13.08 -20.06 -21.39
CA THR A 175 -12.32 -19.86 -22.63
C THR A 175 -12.21 -21.13 -23.48
N ALA A 176 -12.49 -22.30 -22.90
CA ALA A 176 -12.49 -23.59 -23.58
C ALA A 176 -13.85 -24.01 -24.21
N ARG A 177 -14.87 -23.15 -24.18
CA ARG A 177 -16.18 -23.36 -24.85
C ARG A 177 -16.39 -22.33 -25.94
#